data_AF-Q9F842-F1
#
_entry.id   AF-Q9F842-F1
#
_cell.length_a   1.000
_cell.length_b   1.000
_cell.length_c   1.000
_cell.angle_alpha   90.00
_cell.angle_beta   90.00
_cell.angle_gamma   90.00
#
_symmetry.space_group_name_H-M   'P 1'
#
loop_
_entity.id
_entity.type
_entity.pdbx_description
1 polymer ?
#
loop_
_entity_poly.entity_id
_entity_poly.type
_entity_poly.pdbx_seq_one_letter_code
_entity_poly.pdbx_strand_id
1 'polypeptide(L)' 'MTRIIAGFLGGRRIEVPKSGTRPTSDRVREAVFNALAARLDFAGLAVLDLYAGSGALGLEAISRGASSALFVESDQRAAA' A
#
# COMPACT_ATOMS: atom_id res chain seq x y z
N MET A 1 -0.46 9.95 10.27
CA MET A 1 0.52 9.88 9.17
C MET A 1 1.04 8.47 9.08
N THR A 2 1.01 7.87 7.90
CA THR A 2 1.59 6.54 7.66
C THR A 2 2.76 6.65 6.67
N ARG A 3 3.56 5.60 6.51
CA ARG A 3 4.75 5.61 5.64
C ARG A 3 4.90 4.29 4.90
N ILE A 4 5.57 4.33 3.77
CA ILE A 4 6.09 3.15 3.08
C ILE A 4 7.16 2.51 3.97
N ILE A 5 7.07 1.21 4.18
CA ILE A 5 7.87 0.44 5.14
C ILE A 5 9.18 0.01 4.49
N ALA A 6 9.14 -0.59 3.29
CA ALA A 6 10.31 -1.12 2.61
C ALA A 6 10.29 -0.86 1.09
N GLY A 7 11.33 -1.33 0.40
CA GLY A 7 11.49 -1.14 -1.04
C GLY A 7 12.10 0.20 -1.40
N PHE A 8 12.11 0.55 -2.69
CA PHE A 8 12.82 1.73 -3.20
C PHE A 8 12.17 3.07 -2.82
N LEU A 9 10.93 3.06 -2.33
CA LEU A 9 10.23 4.22 -1.77
C LEU A 9 10.19 4.18 -0.23
N GLY A 10 10.90 3.26 0.41
CA GLY A 10 10.92 3.07 1.87
C GLY A 10 11.15 4.37 2.64
N GLY A 11 10.38 4.58 3.70
CA GLY A 11 10.44 5.76 4.55
C GLY A 11 9.66 6.98 4.03
N ARG A 12 9.18 6.98 2.78
CA ARG A 12 8.33 8.07 2.27
C ARG A 12 6.99 8.10 3.02
N ARG A 13 6.57 9.31 3.38
CA ARG A 13 5.29 9.54 4.05
C ARG A 13 4.15 9.45 3.05
N ILE A 14 3.04 8.87 3.50
CA ILE A 14 1.79 8.79 2.75
C ILE A 14 0.80 9.73 3.43
N GLU A 15 0.19 10.60 2.64
CA GLU A 15 -0.90 11.44 3.09
C GLU A 15 -2.14 10.56 3.32
N VAL A 16 -2.80 10.77 4.45
CA VAL A 16 -3.97 9.98 4.83
C VAL A 16 -5.07 10.98 5.17
N PRO A 17 -6.29 10.80 4.64
CA PRO A 17 -7.44 11.61 5.05
C PRO A 17 -7.57 11.64 6.57
N LYS A 18 -7.89 12.82 7.12
CA LYS A 18 -7.99 13.01 8.58
C LYS A 18 -9.11 12.18 9.22
N SER A 19 -10.10 11.76 8.44
CA SER A 19 -11.23 10.95 8.85
C SER A 19 -11.73 10.12 7.68
N GLY A 20 -12.60 9.13 7.94
CA GLY A 20 -13.23 8.30 6.90
C GLY A 20 -12.47 7.00 6.58
N THR A 21 -11.15 6.96 6.79
CA THR A 21 -10.35 5.74 6.62
C THR A 21 -9.87 5.18 7.96
N ARG A 22 -10.06 3.88 8.20
CA ARG A 22 -9.39 3.18 9.30
C ARG A 22 -7.99 2.76 8.85
N PRO A 23 -6.90 3.32 9.42
CA PRO A 23 -5.55 2.99 8.97
C PRO A 23 -5.19 1.55 9.37
N THR A 24 -4.67 0.78 8.42
CA THR A 24 -3.95 -0.48 8.70
C THR A 24 -2.63 -0.12 9.40
N SER A 25 -2.33 -0.74 10.54
CA SER A 25 -1.10 -0.43 11.27
C SER A 25 0.15 -0.84 10.48
N ASP A 26 1.25 -0.13 10.70
CA ASP A 26 2.54 -0.45 10.06
C ASP A 26 2.93 -1.92 10.30
N ARG A 27 2.73 -2.43 11.53
CA ARG A 27 3.00 -3.85 11.87
C ARG A 27 2.15 -4.83 11.06
N VAL A 28 0.87 -4.53 10.84
CA VAL A 28 -0.01 -5.41 10.04
C VAL A 28 0.42 -5.39 8.58
N ARG A 29 0.72 -4.20 8.01
CA ARG A 29 1.22 -4.11 6.64
C ARG A 29 2.55 -4.85 6.48
N GLU A 30 3.49 -4.67 7.41
CA GLU A 30 4.78 -5.37 7.40
C GLU A 30 4.59 -6.90 7.42
N ALA A 31 3.72 -7.41 8.30
CA ALA A 31 3.44 -8.84 8.39
C ALA A 31 2.85 -9.40 7.08
N VAL A 32 1.91 -8.70 6.46
CA VAL A 32 1.32 -9.08 5.16
C VAL A 32 2.39 -9.16 4.09
N PHE A 33 3.21 -8.12 3.95
CA PHE A 33 4.23 -8.09 2.89
C PHE A 33 5.37 -9.07 3.13
N ASN A 34 5.74 -9.34 4.38
CA ASN A 34 6.71 -10.39 4.70
C ASN A 34 6.16 -11.78 4.31
N ALA A 35 4.88 -12.04 4.55
CA ALA A 35 4.24 -13.29 4.15
C ALA A 35 4.18 -13.44 2.62
N LEU A 36 3.90 -12.37 1.88
CA LEU A 36 3.89 -12.36 0.42
C LEU A 36 5.29 -12.51 -0.17
N ALA A 37 6.27 -11.74 0.32
CA ALA A 37 7.66 -11.77 -0.17
C ALA A 37 8.35 -13.12 0.08
N ALA A 38 7.91 -13.89 1.07
CA ALA A 38 8.38 -15.26 1.28
C ALA A 38 7.93 -16.25 0.19
N ARG A 39 7.00 -15.87 -0.68
CA ARG A 39 6.35 -16.76 -1.67
C ARG A 39 6.37 -16.19 -3.09
N LEU A 40 6.49 -14.88 -3.24
CA LEU A 40 6.37 -14.17 -4.50
C LEU A 40 7.54 -13.19 -4.65
N ASP A 41 8.09 -13.12 -5.87
CA ASP A 41 8.86 -11.96 -6.31
C ASP A 41 7.87 -10.90 -6.82
N PHE A 42 8.04 -9.66 -6.37
CA PHE A 42 7.16 -8.56 -6.75
C PHE A 42 7.47 -8.04 -8.16
N ALA A 43 8.66 -8.31 -8.70
CA ALA A 43 9.03 -7.89 -10.05
C ALA A 43 8.03 -8.40 -11.10
N GLY A 44 7.44 -7.49 -11.87
CA GLY A 44 6.49 -7.84 -12.94
C GLY A 44 5.05 -8.05 -12.50
N LEU A 45 4.74 -8.00 -11.19
CA LEU A 45 3.39 -8.24 -10.70
C LEU A 45 2.45 -7.06 -10.99
N ALA A 46 1.21 -7.38 -11.33
CA ALA A 46 0.08 -6.45 -11.33
C ALA A 46 -0.73 -6.64 -10.04
N VAL A 47 -1.03 -5.54 -9.35
CA VAL A 47 -1.68 -5.54 -8.04
C VAL A 47 -3.04 -4.84 -8.13
N LEU A 48 -4.02 -5.37 -7.40
CA LEU A 48 -5.33 -4.75 -7.22
C LEU A 48 -5.52 -4.45 -5.72
N ASP A 49 -5.70 -3.18 -5.37
CA ASP A 49 -5.93 -2.71 -4.01
C ASP A 49 -7.40 -2.24 -3.90
N LEU A 50 -8.24 -3.07 -3.30
CA LEU A 50 -9.66 -2.80 -3.13
C LEU A 50 -9.92 -2.13 -1.77
N TYR A 51 -10.81 -1.15 -1.77
CA TYR A 51 -11.04 -0.28 -0.60
C TYR A 51 -9.73 0.38 -0.16
N ALA A 52 -9.01 0.92 -1.14
CA ALA A 52 -7.63 1.32 -1.01
C ALA A 52 -7.42 2.36 0.11
N GLY A 53 -8.43 3.19 0.41
CA GLY A 53 -8.33 4.28 1.35
C GLY A 53 -7.14 5.18 1.00
N SER A 54 -6.12 5.20 1.87
CA SER A 54 -4.87 5.92 1.62
C SER A 54 -3.93 5.31 0.56
N GLY A 55 -4.28 4.16 -0.02
CA GLY A 55 -3.45 3.42 -0.98
C GLY A 55 -2.19 2.78 -0.38
N ALA A 56 -2.08 2.72 0.95
CA ALA A 56 -0.85 2.29 1.62
C ALA A 56 -0.39 0.87 1.27
N LEU A 57 -1.31 -0.05 0.94
CA LEU A 57 -0.95 -1.41 0.54
C LEU A 57 -0.47 -1.45 -0.91
N GLY A 58 -1.22 -0.90 -1.87
CA GLY A 58 -0.79 -0.86 -3.27
C GLY A 58 0.52 -0.09 -3.46
N LEU A 59 0.72 1.03 -2.76
CA LEU A 59 1.98 1.79 -2.81
C LEU A 59 3.17 1.00 -2.24
N GLU A 60 2.95 0.22 -1.18
CA GLU A 60 3.98 -0.67 -0.63
C GLU A 60 4.36 -1.79 -1.62
N ALA A 61 3.38 -2.32 -2.37
CA ALA A 61 3.63 -3.30 -3.42
C ALA A 61 4.44 -2.72 -4.57
N ILE A 62 4.10 -1.49 -5.03
CA ILE A 62 4.90 -0.76 -6.01
C ILE A 62 6.32 -0.56 -5.50
N SER A 63 6.50 -0.07 -4.27
CA SER A 63 7.82 0.14 -3.67
C SER A 63 8.68 -1.14 -3.65
N ARG A 64 8.05 -2.31 -3.54
CA ARG A 64 8.72 -3.62 -3.53
C ARG A 64 8.99 -4.20 -4.92
N GLY A 65 8.53 -3.57 -5.99
CA GLY A 65 8.86 -3.94 -7.36
C GLY A 65 7.67 -4.32 -8.25
N ALA A 66 6.44 -4.24 -7.74
CA ALA A 66 5.26 -4.44 -8.58
C ALA A 66 5.25 -3.45 -9.75
N SER A 67 4.90 -3.93 -10.94
CA SER A 67 4.88 -3.12 -12.17
C SER A 67 3.67 -2.20 -12.23
N SER A 68 2.56 -2.59 -11.62
CA SER A 68 1.35 -1.77 -11.55
C SER A 68 0.54 -2.07 -10.30
N ALA A 69 -0.24 -1.07 -9.88
CA ALA A 69 -1.24 -1.20 -8.85
C ALA A 69 -2.49 -0.42 -9.28
N LEU A 70 -3.63 -1.12 -9.36
CA LEU A 70 -4.94 -0.51 -9.56
C LEU A 70 -5.60 -0.29 -8.20
N PHE A 71 -5.94 0.95 -7.90
CA PHE A 71 -6.58 1.34 -6.64
C PHE A 71 -8.08 1.53 -6.89
N VAL A 72 -8.90 0.91 -6.05
CA VAL A 72 -10.36 1.06 -6.09
C VAL A 72 -10.83 1.62 -4.75
N GLU A 73 -11.38 2.83 -4.78
CA GLU A 73 -11.90 3.52 -3.61
C GLU A 73 -13.21 4.24 -3.96
N SER A 74 -14.15 4.18 -3.01
CA SER A 74 -15.47 4.79 -3.10
C SER A 74 -15.54 6.19 -2.48
N ASP A 75 -14.73 6.46 -1.45
CA ASP A 75 -14.65 7.76 -0.81
C ASP A 75 -13.77 8.70 -1.67
N GLN A 76 -14.40 9.73 -2.23
CA GLN A 76 -13.72 10.69 -3.11
C GLN A 76 -12.59 11.47 -2.42
N ARG A 77 -12.63 11.63 -1.10
CA ARG A 77 -11.56 12.34 -0.37
C ARG A 77 -10.33 11.45 -0.18
N ALA A 78 -10.54 10.14 -0.11
CA ALA A 78 -9.45 9.16 -0.07
C ALA A 78 -8.87 8.87 -1.46
N ALA A 79 -9.69 8.98 -2.51
CA ALA A 79 -9.29 8.76 -3.90
C ALA A 79 -8.61 9.96 -4.60
N ALA A 80 -8.69 11.16 -4.01
CA ALA A 80 -8.14 12.41 -4.57
C ALA A 80 -6.64 12.55 -4.32
#